data_AF-A0A5X4WGN7-F1
#
_entry.id   AF-A0A5X4WGN7-F1
#
_cell.length_a   1.000
_cell.length_b   1.000
_cell.length_c   1.000
_cell.angle_alpha   90.00
_cell.angle_beta   90.00
_cell.angle_gamma   90.00
#
_symmetry.space_group_name_H-M   'P 1'
#
loop_
_entity.id
_entity.type
_entity.pdbx_description
1 polymer ?
#
loop_
_entity_poly.entity_id
_entity_poly.type
_entity_poly.pdbx_seq_one_letter_code
_entity_poly.pdbx_strand_id
1 'polypeptide(L)'
;MTPEIILARTGIDVSNIEQGDDAWHRLRLGVITASEVHNVISRPKSGKKWTDMKMSYFLTLLAEVCTGVAPEVNARALAWGKQYEDDARTLFEFTTDVKVTGSPILFRDEDMRTACSPDGLCSDGRGLELKCPFTSRGFMKFRLGGFEAIKSAYMAQVQFSMWVTGIDAWYFANYDPRMKREGIHHVVVERDDKYMSLFNEMVPEFIEKMDEALKEIGFTFGEQWR
;
A
#
# COMPACT_ATOMS: atom_id res chain seq x y z
N MET A 1 -15.36 -1.71 -10.22
CA MET A 1 -14.88 -2.71 -9.23
C MET A 1 -15.91 -2.87 -8.12
N THR A 2 -16.38 -4.09 -7.85
CA THR A 2 -17.38 -4.37 -6.82
C THR A 2 -17.01 -5.64 -6.04
N PRO A 3 -17.54 -5.84 -4.82
CA PRO A 3 -17.37 -7.08 -4.06
C PRO A 3 -17.72 -8.36 -4.84
N GLU A 4 -18.75 -8.32 -5.68
CA GLU A 4 -19.20 -9.47 -6.47
C GLU A 4 -18.16 -9.90 -7.51
N ILE A 5 -17.43 -8.95 -8.10
CA ILE A 5 -16.35 -9.25 -9.06
C ILE A 5 -15.19 -9.94 -8.33
N ILE A 6 -14.82 -9.46 -7.13
CA ILE A 6 -13.79 -10.09 -6.31
C ILE A 6 -14.21 -11.52 -5.94
N LEU A 7 -15.43 -11.68 -5.45
CA LEU A 7 -15.98 -12.98 -5.07
C LEU A 7 -15.99 -13.95 -6.26
N ALA A 8 -16.44 -13.50 -7.44
CA ALA A 8 -16.48 -14.33 -8.63
C ALA A 8 -15.09 -14.76 -9.13
N ARG A 9 -14.06 -13.91 -8.96
CA ARG A 9 -12.70 -14.20 -9.44
C ARG A 9 -11.84 -14.96 -8.44
N THR A 10 -12.14 -14.86 -7.15
CA THR A 10 -11.24 -15.34 -6.09
C THR A 10 -11.89 -16.29 -5.10
N GLY A 11 -13.23 -16.36 -5.08
CA GLY A 11 -14.00 -17.04 -4.05
C GLY A 11 -13.97 -16.35 -2.68
N ILE A 12 -13.43 -15.12 -2.59
CA ILE A 12 -13.29 -14.36 -1.34
C ILE A 12 -14.34 -13.26 -1.30
N ASP A 13 -15.14 -13.25 -0.23
CA ASP A 13 -16.01 -12.13 0.11
C ASP A 13 -15.19 -11.03 0.80
N VAL A 14 -14.92 -9.95 0.08
CA VAL A 14 -14.12 -8.83 0.56
C VAL A 14 -14.80 -8.02 1.69
N SER A 15 -16.10 -8.17 1.90
CA SER A 15 -16.85 -7.36 2.88
C SER A 15 -16.54 -7.74 4.33
N ASN A 16 -15.99 -8.94 4.55
CA ASN A 16 -15.76 -9.52 5.87
C ASN A 16 -14.28 -9.86 6.13
N ILE A 17 -13.35 -9.22 5.41
CA ILE A 17 -11.91 -9.43 5.61
C ILE A 17 -11.27 -8.27 6.37
N GLU A 18 -10.36 -8.61 7.27
CA GLU A 18 -9.53 -7.63 7.98
C GLU A 18 -8.10 -7.60 7.43
N GLN A 19 -7.42 -6.48 7.64
CA GLN A 19 -6.03 -6.32 7.24
C GLN A 19 -5.14 -7.31 8.01
N GLY A 20 -4.42 -8.14 7.26
CA GLY A 20 -3.54 -9.18 7.81
C GLY A 20 -4.17 -10.56 7.95
N ASP A 21 -5.41 -10.75 7.50
CA ASP A 21 -6.01 -12.08 7.36
C ASP A 21 -5.41 -12.86 6.19
N ASP A 22 -5.53 -14.19 6.23
CA ASP A 22 -5.05 -15.06 5.14
C ASP A 22 -5.74 -14.72 3.80
N ALA A 23 -7.04 -14.42 3.83
CA ALA A 23 -7.78 -13.98 2.65
C ALA A 23 -7.28 -12.62 2.13
N TRP A 24 -6.90 -11.71 3.02
CA TRP A 24 -6.30 -10.42 2.66
C TRP A 24 -4.94 -10.61 2.00
N HIS A 25 -4.11 -11.52 2.50
CA HIS A 25 -2.85 -11.89 1.86
C HIS A 25 -3.07 -12.50 0.48
N ARG A 26 -4.05 -13.41 0.35
CA ARG A 26 -4.38 -14.06 -0.94
C ARG A 26 -4.83 -13.06 -2.00
N LEU A 27 -5.66 -12.07 -1.64
CA LEU A 27 -6.10 -11.01 -2.56
C LEU A 27 -4.96 -10.11 -3.06
N ARG A 28 -3.80 -10.11 -2.41
CA ARG A 28 -2.64 -9.27 -2.78
C ARG A 28 -1.62 -9.97 -3.67
N LEU A 29 -1.74 -11.27 -3.87
CA LEU A 29 -0.77 -12.06 -4.65
C LEU A 29 -0.68 -11.56 -6.09
N GLY A 30 0.52 -11.14 -6.50
CA GLY A 30 0.80 -10.62 -7.83
C GLY A 30 0.27 -9.20 -8.08
N VAL A 31 -0.30 -8.55 -7.07
CA VAL A 31 -0.92 -7.22 -7.19
C VAL A 31 0.12 -6.15 -6.87
N ILE A 32 0.12 -5.07 -7.67
CA ILE A 32 0.93 -3.89 -7.37
C ILE A 32 0.28 -3.15 -6.20
N THR A 33 0.93 -3.16 -5.05
CA THR A 33 0.38 -2.57 -3.81
C THR A 33 1.06 -1.26 -3.46
N ALA A 34 0.33 -0.36 -2.80
CA ALA A 34 0.80 0.98 -2.46
C ALA A 34 2.16 0.99 -1.74
N SER A 35 2.40 0.09 -0.79
CA SER A 35 3.67 0.04 -0.04
C SER A 35 4.89 -0.27 -0.92
N GLU A 36 4.68 -0.98 -2.03
CA GLU A 36 5.76 -1.45 -2.92
C GLU A 36 5.83 -0.69 -4.26
N VAL A 37 4.88 0.21 -4.54
CA VAL A 37 4.84 0.97 -5.81
C VAL A 37 6.11 1.80 -6.05
N HIS A 38 6.82 2.19 -4.98
CA HIS A 38 8.10 2.90 -5.07
C HIS A 38 9.16 2.12 -5.86
N ASN A 39 9.05 0.78 -5.92
CA ASN A 39 9.86 -0.08 -6.77
C ASN A 39 9.50 0.10 -8.25
N VAL A 40 8.20 0.15 -8.57
CA VAL A 40 7.67 0.28 -9.95
C VAL A 40 8.09 1.61 -10.57
N ILE A 41 8.03 2.70 -9.80
CA ILE A 41 8.39 4.04 -10.26
C ILE A 41 9.89 4.36 -10.14
N SER A 42 10.70 3.40 -9.70
CA SER A 42 12.15 3.57 -9.61
C SER A 42 12.76 3.76 -11.00
N ARG A 43 13.54 4.83 -11.16
CA ARG A 43 14.24 5.15 -12.42
C ARG A 43 15.76 5.02 -12.24
N PRO A 44 16.49 4.52 -13.26
CA PRO A 44 17.94 4.47 -13.21
C PRO A 44 18.53 5.88 -13.27
N LYS A 45 19.77 6.05 -12.75
CA LYS A 45 20.50 7.33 -12.87
C LYS A 45 20.91 7.63 -14.31
N SER A 46 21.11 6.60 -15.14
CA SER A 46 21.45 6.71 -16.56
C SER A 46 20.96 5.49 -17.34
N GLY A 47 20.66 5.68 -18.63
CA GLY A 47 20.16 4.63 -19.51
C GLY A 47 18.67 4.31 -19.34
N LYS A 48 18.23 3.21 -19.96
CA LYS A 48 16.82 2.78 -20.00
C LYS A 48 16.54 1.47 -19.26
N LYS A 49 17.56 0.83 -18.70
CA LYS A 49 17.41 -0.44 -17.98
C LYS A 49 16.68 -0.19 -16.66
N TRP A 50 15.76 -1.08 -16.29
CA TRP A 50 15.15 -1.07 -14.96
C TRP A 50 16.20 -1.16 -13.86
N THR A 51 15.94 -0.51 -12.74
CA THR A 51 16.79 -0.60 -11.55
C THR A 51 16.70 -2.01 -10.96
N ASP A 52 17.73 -2.43 -10.22
CA ASP A 52 17.73 -3.74 -9.56
C ASP A 52 16.54 -3.89 -8.59
N MET A 53 16.13 -2.80 -7.94
CA MET A 53 14.96 -2.75 -7.08
C MET A 53 13.65 -2.99 -7.84
N LYS A 54 13.47 -2.34 -9.01
CA LYS A 54 12.32 -2.56 -9.88
C LYS A 54 12.29 -3.99 -10.43
N MET A 55 13.43 -4.51 -10.87
CA MET A 55 13.58 -5.88 -11.36
C MET A 55 13.32 -6.91 -10.26
N SER A 56 13.80 -6.68 -9.04
CA SER A 56 13.54 -7.55 -7.91
C SER A 56 12.05 -7.62 -7.60
N TYR A 57 11.36 -6.48 -7.54
CA TYR A 57 9.92 -6.46 -7.26
C TYR A 57 9.11 -7.13 -8.39
N PHE A 58 9.51 -6.92 -9.64
CA PHE A 58 8.92 -7.61 -10.79
C PHE A 58 8.99 -9.13 -10.65
N LEU A 59 10.18 -9.67 -10.35
CA LEU A 59 10.34 -11.11 -10.14
C LEU A 59 9.57 -11.63 -8.92
N THR A 60 9.47 -10.83 -7.85
CA THR A 60 8.65 -11.16 -6.69
C THR A 60 7.18 -11.33 -7.07
N LEU A 61 6.58 -10.37 -7.78
CA LEU A 61 5.17 -10.46 -8.17
C LEU A 61 4.90 -11.60 -9.16
N LEU A 62 5.81 -11.86 -10.10
CA LEU A 62 5.71 -13.03 -10.97
C LEU A 62 5.73 -14.33 -10.16
N ALA A 63 6.64 -14.44 -9.18
CA ALA A 63 6.71 -15.61 -8.31
C ALA A 63 5.41 -15.78 -7.49
N GLU A 64 4.83 -14.70 -6.97
CA GLU A 64 3.54 -14.75 -6.25
C GLU A 64 2.42 -15.31 -7.15
N VAL A 65 2.35 -14.89 -8.41
CA VAL A 65 1.38 -15.42 -9.39
C VAL A 65 1.60 -16.91 -9.63
N CYS A 66 2.84 -17.32 -9.90
CA CYS A 66 3.13 -18.71 -10.27
C CYS A 66 3.08 -19.69 -9.09
N THR A 67 3.31 -19.22 -7.87
CA THR A 67 3.40 -20.09 -6.67
C THR A 67 2.15 -20.03 -5.80
N GLY A 68 1.32 -18.99 -5.95
CA GLY A 68 0.16 -18.77 -5.07
C GLY A 68 0.53 -18.41 -3.62
N VAL A 69 1.80 -18.09 -3.34
CA VAL A 69 2.28 -17.73 -2.01
C VAL A 69 3.16 -16.48 -2.04
N ALA A 70 3.05 -15.64 -1.01
CA ALA A 70 3.91 -14.48 -0.82
C ALA A 70 5.12 -14.85 0.05
N PRO A 71 6.28 -14.19 -0.14
CA PRO A 71 7.44 -14.40 0.72
C PRO A 71 7.15 -13.99 2.17
N GLU A 72 7.78 -14.68 3.12
CA GLU A 72 7.73 -14.28 4.54
C GLU A 72 8.42 -12.92 4.74
N VAL A 73 7.71 -11.99 5.38
CA VAL A 73 8.19 -10.62 5.63
C VAL A 73 8.64 -10.49 7.09
N ASN A 74 9.36 -9.41 7.41
CA ASN A 74 9.90 -9.13 8.74
C ASN A 74 8.82 -9.14 9.84
N ALA A 75 8.70 -10.27 10.53
CA ALA A 75 7.66 -10.53 11.51
C ALA A 75 7.64 -9.53 12.68
N ARG A 76 8.80 -8.98 13.09
CA ARG A 76 8.88 -8.11 14.28
C ARG A 76 8.26 -6.73 14.04
N ALA A 77 8.55 -6.12 12.90
CA ALA A 77 8.03 -4.80 12.58
C ALA A 77 6.52 -4.86 12.28
N LEU A 78 6.06 -5.92 11.61
CA LEU A 78 4.65 -6.16 11.37
C LEU A 78 3.88 -6.43 12.66
N ALA A 79 4.40 -7.29 13.54
CA ALA A 79 3.79 -7.56 14.83
C ALA A 79 3.69 -6.29 15.69
N TRP A 80 4.73 -5.44 15.69
CA TRP A 80 4.68 -4.13 16.36
C TRP A 80 3.61 -3.22 15.77
N GLY A 81 3.49 -3.16 14.44
CA GLY A 81 2.41 -2.42 13.77
C GLY A 81 1.04 -2.88 14.24
N LYS A 82 0.76 -4.18 14.08
CA LYS A 82 -0.51 -4.80 14.46
C LYS A 82 -0.86 -4.60 15.93
N GLN A 83 0.13 -4.69 16.83
CA GLN A 83 -0.11 -4.53 18.26
C GLN A 83 -0.64 -3.15 18.64
N TYR A 84 -0.23 -2.09 17.94
CA TYR A 84 -0.52 -0.70 18.34
C TYR A 84 -1.40 0.06 17.34
N GLU A 85 -1.93 -0.61 16.32
CA GLU A 85 -2.74 0.02 15.28
C GLU A 85 -4.03 0.64 15.86
N ASP A 86 -4.73 -0.08 16.75
CA ASP A 86 -5.97 0.40 17.37
C ASP A 86 -5.74 1.58 18.32
N ASP A 87 -4.66 1.54 19.12
CA ASP A 87 -4.24 2.64 19.99
C ASP A 87 -3.89 3.89 19.16
N ALA A 88 -3.15 3.69 18.08
CA ALA A 88 -2.75 4.75 17.16
C ALA A 88 -3.98 5.41 16.52
N ARG A 89 -4.95 4.59 16.07
CA ARG A 89 -6.19 5.02 15.42
C ARG A 89 -7.05 5.81 16.40
N THR A 90 -7.27 5.28 17.60
CA THR A 90 -8.04 5.94 18.66
C THR A 90 -7.45 7.30 19.02
N LEU A 91 -6.11 7.37 19.17
CA LEU A 91 -5.43 8.62 19.47
C LEU A 91 -5.49 9.59 18.29
N PHE A 92 -5.35 9.11 17.06
CA PHE A 92 -5.52 9.93 15.86
C PHE A 92 -6.91 10.57 15.85
N GLU A 93 -7.98 9.77 15.95
CA GLU A 93 -9.37 10.27 15.98
C GLU A 93 -9.60 11.31 17.07
N PHE A 94 -9.08 11.07 18.27
CA PHE A 94 -9.19 12.01 19.40
C PHE A 94 -8.48 13.33 19.10
N THR A 95 -7.31 13.29 18.47
CA THR A 95 -6.53 14.51 18.19
C THR A 95 -7.00 15.30 16.99
N THR A 96 -7.64 14.66 16.01
CA THR A 96 -8.10 15.30 14.77
C THR A 96 -9.59 15.63 14.78
N ASP A 97 -10.36 15.04 15.69
CA ASP A 97 -11.84 15.09 15.70
C ASP A 97 -12.46 14.55 14.39
N VAL A 98 -11.76 13.61 13.76
CA VAL A 98 -12.19 12.93 12.52
C VAL A 98 -12.37 11.45 12.79
N LYS A 99 -13.51 10.89 12.38
CA LYS A 99 -13.79 9.45 12.54
C LYS A 99 -13.13 8.64 11.45
N VAL A 100 -12.57 7.48 11.81
CA VAL A 100 -11.86 6.58 10.92
C VAL A 100 -12.61 5.25 10.85
N THR A 101 -13.05 4.90 9.64
CA THR A 101 -13.66 3.59 9.37
C THR A 101 -12.61 2.67 8.78
N GLY A 102 -12.57 1.41 9.21
CA GLY A 102 -11.72 0.38 8.58
C GLY A 102 -12.09 0.19 7.11
N SER A 103 -11.11 -0.19 6.29
CA SER A 103 -11.32 -0.47 4.88
C SER A 103 -10.70 -1.83 4.54
N PRO A 104 -11.37 -2.67 3.74
CA PRO A 104 -10.69 -3.82 3.15
C PRO A 104 -9.69 -3.34 2.09
N ILE A 105 -9.06 -4.29 1.40
CA ILE A 105 -8.30 -3.97 0.18
C ILE A 105 -9.21 -3.31 -0.88
N LEU A 106 -8.73 -2.23 -1.47
CA LEU A 106 -9.39 -1.49 -2.52
C LEU A 106 -8.58 -1.65 -3.80
N PHE A 107 -9.21 -2.22 -4.83
CA PHE A 107 -8.65 -2.30 -6.18
C PHE A 107 -9.09 -1.08 -6.99
N ARG A 108 -8.19 -0.58 -7.84
CA ARG A 108 -8.47 0.58 -8.68
C ARG A 108 -9.58 0.30 -9.70
N ASP A 109 -9.52 -0.87 -10.31
CA ASP A 109 -10.33 -1.26 -11.44
C ASP A 109 -10.62 -2.77 -11.40
N GLU A 110 -11.36 -3.24 -12.40
CA GLU A 110 -11.79 -4.63 -12.48
C GLU A 110 -10.67 -5.58 -12.88
N ASP A 111 -9.51 -5.09 -13.33
CA ASP A 111 -8.39 -5.96 -13.71
C ASP A 111 -7.64 -6.50 -12.49
N MET A 112 -7.90 -5.94 -11.30
CA MET A 112 -7.32 -6.36 -10.02
C MET A 112 -5.79 -6.33 -9.98
N ARG A 113 -5.15 -5.55 -10.87
CA ARG A 113 -3.69 -5.46 -10.97
C ARG A 113 -3.07 -4.48 -9.98
N THR A 114 -3.88 -3.55 -9.48
CA THR A 114 -3.41 -2.46 -8.62
C THR A 114 -4.37 -2.27 -7.44
N ALA A 115 -3.80 -2.14 -6.24
CA ALA A 115 -4.58 -2.00 -5.02
C ALA A 115 -3.87 -1.21 -3.92
N CYS A 116 -4.67 -0.67 -3.00
CA CYS A 116 -4.21 -0.19 -1.70
C CYS A 116 -5.05 -0.79 -0.58
N SER A 117 -4.50 -0.85 0.63
CA SER A 117 -5.23 -1.19 1.85
C SER A 117 -5.04 0.01 2.79
N PRO A 118 -5.93 1.02 2.73
CA PRO A 118 -5.86 2.15 3.63
C PRO A 118 -5.93 1.67 5.08
N ASP A 119 -5.12 2.27 5.97
CA ASP A 119 -5.26 1.98 7.39
C ASP A 119 -6.62 2.48 7.91
N GLY A 120 -7.24 3.44 7.21
CA GLY A 120 -8.67 3.73 7.31
C GLY A 120 -9.16 4.79 6.33
N LEU A 121 -10.47 4.98 6.29
CA LEU A 121 -11.15 6.04 5.55
C LEU A 121 -11.77 7.02 6.54
N CYS A 122 -11.43 8.30 6.38
CA CYS A 122 -11.81 9.34 7.31
C CYS A 122 -13.17 9.95 6.95
N SER A 123 -13.93 10.38 7.96
CA SER A 123 -15.27 10.98 7.80
C SER A 123 -15.27 12.32 7.07
N ASP A 124 -14.10 12.96 6.94
CA ASP A 124 -13.90 14.20 6.20
C ASP A 124 -13.52 13.98 4.72
N GLY A 125 -13.58 12.73 4.25
CA GLY A 125 -13.33 12.34 2.87
C GLY A 125 -11.87 12.01 2.54
N ARG A 126 -10.95 12.10 3.52
CA ARG A 126 -9.54 11.74 3.34
C ARG A 126 -9.30 10.25 3.56
N GLY A 127 -8.23 9.72 2.99
CA GLY A 127 -7.70 8.42 3.42
C GLY A 127 -6.72 8.59 4.59
N LEU A 128 -6.40 7.48 5.27
CA LEU A 128 -5.42 7.44 6.35
C LEU A 128 -4.32 6.41 6.08
N GLU A 129 -3.09 6.85 6.25
CA GLU A 129 -1.89 6.02 6.37
C GLU A 129 -1.30 6.25 7.76
N LEU A 130 -1.36 5.23 8.61
CA LEU A 130 -1.03 5.28 10.01
C LEU A 130 0.10 4.28 10.32
N LYS A 131 1.30 4.80 10.53
CA LYS A 131 2.45 3.96 10.86
C LYS A 131 2.70 3.92 12.36
N CYS A 132 3.08 2.74 12.86
CA CYS A 132 3.73 2.58 14.16
C CYS A 132 5.21 2.23 13.93
N PRO A 133 6.14 3.21 13.82
CA PRO A 133 7.51 2.90 13.47
C PRO A 133 8.18 1.99 14.51
N PHE A 134 8.74 0.87 14.05
CA PHE A 134 9.42 -0.09 14.93
C PHE A 134 10.54 0.54 15.78
N THR A 135 11.21 1.57 15.26
CA THR A 135 12.22 2.35 15.99
C THR A 135 11.72 3.77 16.27
N SER A 136 11.86 4.25 17.52
CA SER A 136 11.53 5.64 17.88
C SER A 136 12.33 6.69 17.11
N ARG A 137 13.52 6.33 16.61
CA ARG A 137 14.27 7.17 15.66
C ARG A 137 13.45 7.49 14.40
N GLY A 138 12.67 6.53 13.91
CA GLY A 138 11.78 6.70 12.76
C GLY A 138 10.69 7.72 13.07
N PHE A 139 10.02 7.56 14.21
CA PHE A 139 9.04 8.53 14.71
C PHE A 139 9.66 9.93 14.84
N MET A 140 10.85 10.05 15.46
CA MET A 140 11.48 11.35 15.69
C MET A 140 11.91 12.07 14.44
N LYS A 141 12.37 11.32 13.41
CA LYS A 141 12.67 11.91 12.10
C LYS A 141 11.44 12.60 11.51
N PHE A 142 10.28 11.94 11.55
CA PHE A 142 9.04 12.50 11.02
C PHE A 142 8.50 13.62 11.91
N ARG A 143 8.46 13.44 13.25
CA ARG A 143 7.95 14.44 14.20
C ARG A 143 8.65 15.79 14.11
N LEU A 144 9.96 15.80 13.84
CA LEU A 144 10.78 17.02 13.76
C LEU A 144 10.82 17.63 12.36
N GLY A 145 10.83 16.80 11.31
CA GLY A 145 10.91 17.29 9.93
C GLY A 145 9.57 17.45 9.22
N GLY A 146 8.48 16.99 9.85
CA GLY A 146 7.12 17.08 9.30
C GLY A 146 7.01 16.46 7.91
N PHE A 147 6.29 17.17 7.03
CA PHE A 147 6.01 16.75 5.66
C PHE A 147 7.29 16.45 4.85
N GLU A 148 8.31 17.31 4.94
CA GLU A 148 9.57 17.15 4.19
C GLU A 148 10.40 15.93 4.64
N ALA A 149 10.14 15.40 5.84
CA ALA A 149 10.81 14.21 6.35
C ALA A 149 10.12 12.88 5.96
N ILE A 150 8.98 12.94 5.28
CA ILE A 150 8.33 11.75 4.73
C ILE A 150 9.29 11.09 3.73
N LYS A 151 9.57 9.80 3.95
CA LYS A 151 10.42 9.04 3.03
C LYS A 151 9.75 9.00 1.65
N SER A 152 10.54 9.10 0.58
CA SER A 152 10.01 9.01 -0.80
C SER A 152 9.15 7.76 -1.04
N ALA A 153 9.51 6.62 -0.43
CA ALA A 153 8.70 5.41 -0.49
C ALA A 153 7.30 5.57 0.14
N TYR A 154 7.17 6.30 1.25
CA TYR A 154 5.88 6.60 1.88
C TYR A 154 5.10 7.66 1.11
N MET A 155 5.78 8.64 0.51
CA MET A 155 5.12 9.57 -0.40
C MET A 155 4.54 8.85 -1.62
N ALA A 156 5.32 7.96 -2.24
CA ALA A 156 4.84 7.11 -3.33
C ALA A 156 3.65 6.23 -2.90
N GLN A 157 3.69 5.65 -1.70
CA GLN A 157 2.60 4.86 -1.13
C GLN A 157 1.32 5.70 -0.98
N VAL A 158 1.41 6.85 -0.32
CA VAL A 158 0.25 7.74 -0.08
C VAL A 158 -0.34 8.25 -1.40
N GLN A 159 0.51 8.69 -2.32
CA GLN A 159 0.07 9.14 -3.65
C GLN A 159 -0.56 8.00 -4.45
N PHE A 160 -0.04 6.78 -4.35
CA PHE A 160 -0.64 5.64 -5.04
C PHE A 160 -1.99 5.26 -4.44
N SER A 161 -2.18 5.35 -3.13
CA SER A 161 -3.49 5.15 -2.50
C SER A 161 -4.52 6.17 -3.02
N MET A 162 -4.14 7.45 -3.16
CA MET A 162 -4.98 8.47 -3.82
C MET A 162 -5.22 8.17 -5.29
N TRP A 163 -4.23 7.63 -6.01
CA TRP A 163 -4.40 7.20 -7.39
C TRP A 163 -5.43 6.06 -7.49
N VAL A 164 -5.30 5.01 -6.67
CA VAL A 164 -6.22 3.85 -6.65
C VAL A 164 -7.64 4.27 -6.29
N THR A 165 -7.82 5.09 -5.26
CA THR A 165 -9.14 5.42 -4.69
C THR A 165 -9.84 6.60 -5.36
N GLY A 166 -9.09 7.48 -6.03
CA GLY A 166 -9.62 8.75 -6.53
C GLY A 166 -9.81 9.83 -5.45
N ILE A 167 -9.34 9.60 -4.23
CA ILE A 167 -9.37 10.59 -3.14
C ILE A 167 -8.31 11.68 -3.38
N ASP A 168 -8.62 12.92 -3.00
CA ASP A 168 -7.79 14.11 -3.26
C ASP A 168 -6.78 14.44 -2.15
N ALA A 169 -6.96 13.90 -0.94
CA ALA A 169 -6.05 14.14 0.17
C ALA A 169 -5.96 12.94 1.12
N TRP A 170 -4.81 12.81 1.79
CA TRP A 170 -4.51 11.69 2.67
C TRP A 170 -3.82 12.15 3.95
N TYR A 171 -4.24 11.62 5.09
CA TYR A 171 -3.49 11.76 6.33
C TYR A 171 -2.30 10.81 6.32
N PHE A 172 -1.10 11.34 6.57
CA PHE A 172 0.05 10.54 6.94
C PHE A 172 0.37 10.77 8.40
N ALA A 173 0.20 9.74 9.22
CA ALA A 173 0.35 9.79 10.66
C ALA A 173 1.39 8.77 11.15
N ASN A 174 2.14 9.12 12.20
CA ASN A 174 2.96 8.16 12.95
C ASN A 174 2.56 8.18 14.41
N TYR A 175 2.50 7.00 15.00
CA TYR A 175 2.31 6.77 16.42
C TYR A 175 3.53 6.05 17.02
N ASP A 176 3.98 6.49 18.19
CA ASP A 176 4.95 5.76 18.99
C ASP A 176 4.48 5.66 20.46
N PRO A 177 4.02 4.49 20.93
CA PRO A 177 3.53 4.29 22.29
C PRO A 177 4.62 4.46 23.35
N ARG A 178 5.91 4.47 22.97
CA ARG A 178 7.04 4.66 23.90
C ARG A 178 7.28 6.13 24.24
N MET A 179 6.72 7.06 23.47
CA MET A 179 6.83 8.49 23.74
C MET A 179 6.07 8.84 25.03
N LYS A 180 6.74 9.47 26.00
CA LYS A 180 6.11 9.85 27.29
C LYS A 180 4.95 10.84 27.15
N ARG A 181 4.89 11.57 26.03
CA ARG A 181 3.86 12.54 25.63
C ARG A 181 3.99 12.82 24.14
N GLU A 182 2.93 13.36 23.54
CA GLU A 182 2.91 13.72 22.11
C GLU A 182 3.35 12.57 21.19
N GLY A 183 2.88 11.35 21.50
CA GLY A 183 3.23 10.14 20.77
C GLY A 183 2.56 9.99 19.40
N ILE A 184 1.72 10.94 18.99
CA ILE A 184 1.10 10.99 17.66
C ILE A 184 1.55 12.25 16.92
N HIS A 185 1.86 12.12 15.64
CA HIS A 185 2.09 13.25 14.74
C HIS A 185 1.49 12.93 13.39
N HIS A 186 0.87 13.92 12.74
CA HIS A 186 0.27 13.74 11.43
C HIS A 186 0.45 14.98 10.57
N VAL A 187 0.39 14.78 9.26
CA VAL A 187 0.26 15.83 8.24
C VAL A 187 -0.77 15.41 7.21
N VAL A 188 -1.30 16.38 6.47
CA VAL A 188 -2.13 16.12 5.28
C VAL A 188 -1.24 16.17 4.04
N VAL A 189 -1.37 15.16 3.19
CA VAL A 189 -0.72 15.06 1.89
C VAL A 189 -1.79 15.25 0.83
N GLU A 190 -1.64 16.28 0.02
CA GLU A 190 -2.53 16.54 -1.13
C GLU A 190 -2.13 15.68 -2.33
N ARG A 191 -3.10 15.34 -3.17
CA ARG A 191 -2.89 14.65 -4.44
C ARG A 191 -1.95 15.45 -5.34
N ASP A 192 -0.91 14.79 -5.83
CA ASP A 192 0.09 15.38 -6.73
C ASP A 192 -0.05 14.81 -8.14
N ASP A 193 -0.45 15.67 -9.09
CA ASP A 193 -0.62 15.33 -10.50
C ASP A 193 0.64 14.77 -11.16
N LYS A 194 1.83 15.08 -10.65
CA LYS A 194 3.09 14.49 -11.14
C LYS A 194 3.16 13.01 -10.79
N TYR A 195 2.75 12.63 -9.59
CA TYR A 195 2.64 11.22 -9.22
C TYR A 195 1.55 10.51 -10.02
N MET A 196 0.39 11.14 -10.21
CA MET A 196 -0.69 10.56 -11.01
C MET A 196 -0.25 10.29 -12.45
N SER A 197 0.43 11.26 -13.07
CA SER A 197 1.01 11.13 -14.41
C SER A 197 2.06 10.01 -14.46
N LEU A 198 2.92 9.94 -13.43
CA LEU A 198 3.93 8.90 -13.31
C LEU A 198 3.32 7.49 -13.20
N PHE A 199 2.26 7.33 -12.42
CA PHE A 199 1.55 6.05 -12.29
C PHE A 199 0.83 5.67 -13.58
N ASN A 200 0.16 6.64 -14.22
CA ASN A 200 -0.52 6.43 -15.51
C ASN A 200 0.45 5.99 -16.62
N GLU A 201 1.71 6.41 -16.58
CA GLU A 201 2.76 5.97 -17.51
C GLU A 201 3.36 4.61 -17.11
N MET A 202 3.89 4.51 -15.88
CA MET A 202 4.79 3.43 -15.52
C MET A 202 4.09 2.14 -15.07
N VAL A 203 2.87 2.25 -14.54
CA VAL A 203 2.15 1.08 -14.01
C VAL A 203 1.61 0.20 -15.15
N PRO A 204 0.98 0.73 -16.22
CA PRO A 204 0.57 -0.07 -17.36
C PRO A 204 1.74 -0.77 -18.07
N GLU A 205 2.86 -0.06 -18.28
CA GLU A 205 4.08 -0.67 -18.86
C GLU A 205 4.59 -1.85 -18.02
N PHE A 206 4.59 -1.69 -16.69
CA PHE A 206 5.02 -2.74 -15.78
C PHE A 206 4.08 -3.96 -15.82
N ILE A 207 2.76 -3.71 -15.89
CA ILE A 207 1.73 -4.75 -16.04
C ILE A 207 1.91 -5.52 -17.35
N GLU A 208 2.09 -4.82 -18.48
CA GLU A 208 2.30 -5.43 -19.79
C GLU A 208 3.52 -6.36 -19.78
N LYS A 209 4.63 -5.91 -19.19
CA LYS A 209 5.84 -6.71 -19.05
C LYS A 209 5.64 -7.92 -18.14
N MET A 210 4.81 -7.80 -17.09
CA MET A 210 4.49 -8.94 -16.25
C MET A 210 3.72 -9.99 -17.04
N ASP A 211 2.74 -9.57 -17.83
CA ASP A 211 1.91 -10.48 -18.63
C ASP A 211 2.72 -11.16 -19.74
N GLU A 212 3.63 -10.44 -20.40
CA GLU A 212 4.60 -11.02 -21.33
C GLU A 212 5.44 -12.12 -20.67
N ALA A 213 5.99 -11.85 -19.49
CA ALA A 213 6.84 -12.79 -18.77
C ALA A 213 6.05 -14.01 -18.27
N LEU A 214 4.85 -13.82 -17.72
CA LEU A 214 3.98 -14.93 -17.32
C LEU A 214 3.64 -15.82 -18.52
N LYS A 215 3.27 -15.21 -19.65
CA LYS A 215 2.94 -15.93 -20.88
C LYS A 215 4.12 -16.72 -21.43
N GLU A 216 5.34 -16.18 -21.34
CA GLU A 216 6.57 -16.88 -21.76
C GLU A 216 6.76 -18.22 -21.05
N ILE A 217 6.35 -18.31 -19.78
CA ILE A 217 6.43 -19.53 -18.97
C ILE A 217 5.09 -20.25 -18.79
N GLY A 218 4.06 -19.88 -19.55
CA GLY A 218 2.78 -20.58 -19.61
C GLY A 218 1.79 -20.28 -18.47
N PHE A 219 1.93 -19.14 -17.79
CA PHE A 219 1.01 -18.67 -16.75
C PHE A 219 0.19 -17.46 -17.23
N THR A 220 -0.96 -17.26 -16.58
CA THR A 220 -1.82 -16.07 -16.73
C THR A 220 -2.12 -15.46 -15.37
N PHE A 221 -2.13 -14.13 -15.28
CA PHE A 221 -2.58 -13.45 -14.05
C PHE A 221 -4.01 -13.86 -13.67
N GLY A 222 -4.22 -14.14 -12.39
CA GLY A 222 -5.48 -14.65 -11.83
C GLY A 222 -5.46 -16.15 -11.52
N GLU A 223 -4.46 -16.90 -12.01
CA GLU A 223 -4.28 -18.31 -11.65
C GLU A 223 -4.01 -18.50 -10.15
N GLN A 224 -3.36 -17.54 -9.49
CA GLN A 224 -3.08 -17.57 -8.05
C GLN A 224 -4.34 -17.53 -7.16
N TRP A 225 -5.51 -17.24 -7.74
CA TRP A 225 -6.79 -17.19 -7.03
C TRP A 225 -7.75 -18.34 -7.39
N ARG A 226 -7.33 -19.23 -8.28
CA ARG A 226 -8.08 -20.43 -8.64
C ARG A 226 -7.83 -21.59 -7.68
#